data_AF-A0A603VRE0-F1
#
_entry.id   AF-A0A603VRE0-F1
#
_cell.length_a   1.000
_cell.length_b   1.000
_cell.length_c   1.000
_cell.angle_alpha   90.00
_cell.angle_beta   90.00
_cell.angle_gamma   90.00
#
_symmetry.space_group_name_H-M   'P 1'
#
loop_
_entity.id
_entity.type
_entity.pdbx_description
1 polymer ?
#
loop_
_entity_poly.entity_id
_entity_poly.type
_entity_poly.pdbx_seq_one_letter_code
_entity_poly.pdbx_strand_id
1 'polypeptide(L)'
;MKDIVKVIRSRVELKVQGKNFIGLCPFHNEKTPSFIVNSAKQTFECLGCGFNGDADDFIEMYNILNDGLSIITNDEIDKFTGSTQ
;
A
#
# COMPACT_ATOMS: atom_id res chain seq x y z
N MET A 1 -16.51 7.70 0.52
CA MET A 1 -15.76 6.57 1.11
C MET A 1 -15.51 5.55 0.01
N LYS A 2 -14.25 5.40 -0.43
CA LYS A 2 -13.85 4.38 -1.41
C LYS A 2 -13.62 3.08 -0.66
N ASP A 3 -14.07 1.95 -1.21
CA ASP A 3 -13.74 0.63 -0.66
C ASP A 3 -12.28 0.30 -0.97
N ILE A 4 -11.45 0.22 0.07
CA ILE A 4 -10.01 -0.03 -0.07
C ILE A 4 -9.70 -1.34 -0.80
N VAL A 5 -10.49 -2.40 -0.58
CA VAL A 5 -10.27 -3.71 -1.21
C VAL A 5 -10.52 -3.59 -2.71
N LYS A 6 -11.58 -2.87 -3.10
CA LYS A 6 -11.90 -2.64 -4.52
C LYS A 6 -10.82 -1.81 -5.21
N VAL A 7 -10.34 -0.74 -4.56
CA VAL A 7 -9.27 0.11 -5.09
C VAL A 7 -8.00 -0.70 -5.31
N ILE A 8 -7.52 -1.39 -4.28
CA ILE A 8 -6.24 -2.11 -4.33
C ILE A 8 -6.30 -3.30 -5.29
N ARG A 9 -7.40 -4.06 -5.31
CA ARG A 9 -7.55 -5.23 -6.22
C ARG A 9 -7.47 -4.87 -7.70
N SER A 10 -7.69 -3.60 -8.06
CA SER A 10 -7.52 -3.16 -9.45
C SER A 10 -6.05 -3.11 -9.90
N ARG A 11 -5.10 -3.12 -8.95
CA ARG A 11 -3.66 -2.99 -9.20
C ARG A 11 -2.81 -4.12 -8.60
N VAL A 12 -3.29 -4.79 -7.56
CA VAL A 12 -2.56 -5.81 -6.80
C VAL A 12 -3.38 -7.09 -6.71
N GLU A 13 -2.76 -8.23 -7.02
CA GLU A 13 -3.39 -9.53 -6.78
C GLU A 13 -3.47 -9.79 -5.28
N LEU A 14 -4.69 -9.93 -4.76
CA LEU A 14 -4.96 -10.16 -3.35
C LEU A 14 -5.63 -11.51 -3.10
N LYS A 15 -5.07 -12.27 -2.15
CA LYS A 15 -5.64 -13.52 -1.64
C LYS A 15 -6.29 -13.26 -0.28
N VAL A 16 -7.36 -13.97 0.03
CA VAL A 16 -8.03 -13.88 1.34
C VAL A 16 -7.19 -14.61 2.38
N GLN A 17 -6.93 -13.96 3.52
CA GLN A 17 -6.25 -14.57 4.67
C GLN A 17 -6.99 -14.19 5.96
N GLY A 18 -7.85 -15.10 6.44
CA GLY A 18 -8.72 -14.84 7.58
C GLY A 18 -9.68 -13.67 7.29
N LYS A 19 -9.54 -12.58 8.06
CA LYS A 19 -10.35 -11.35 7.89
C LYS A 19 -9.67 -10.29 7.02
N ASN A 20 -8.43 -10.54 6.59
CA ASN A 20 -7.64 -9.60 5.80
C ASN A 20 -7.46 -10.14 4.38
N PHE A 21 -6.87 -9.31 3.52
CA PHE A 21 -6.37 -9.70 2.22
C PHE A 21 -4.86 -9.52 2.19
N ILE A 22 -4.14 -10.41 1.49
CA ILE A 22 -2.69 -10.38 1.41
C ILE A 22 -2.21 -10.48 -0.04
N GLY A 23 -1.14 -9.76 -0.39
CA GLY A 23 -0.52 -9.76 -1.72
C GLY A 23 0.96 -9.37 -1.66
N LEU A 24 1.59 -9.31 -2.84
CA LEU A 24 2.91 -8.69 -2.97
C LEU A 24 2.76 -7.16 -2.91
N CYS A 25 3.69 -6.51 -2.24
CA CYS A 25 3.73 -5.06 -2.14
C CYS A 25 4.01 -4.44 -3.51
N PRO A 26 3.17 -3.49 -3.97
CA PRO A 26 3.43 -2.77 -5.22
C PRO A 26 4.52 -1.69 -5.08
N PHE A 27 5.02 -1.43 -3.87
CA PHE A 27 5.93 -0.33 -3.58
C PHE A 27 7.38 -0.75 -3.33
N HIS A 28 7.66 -2.05 -3.28
CA HIS A 28 9.03 -2.55 -3.25
C HIS A 28 9.12 -3.94 -3.89
N ASN A 29 10.30 -4.30 -4.38
CA ASN A 29 10.51 -5.56 -5.07
C ASN A 29 10.69 -6.71 -4.06
N GLU A 30 9.68 -7.56 -3.90
CA GLU A 30 9.70 -8.73 -3.02
C GLU A 30 9.15 -10.00 -3.70
N LYS A 31 9.48 -11.17 -3.12
CA LYS A 31 8.98 -12.49 -3.57
C LYS A 31 7.99 -13.12 -2.59
N THR A 32 7.96 -12.63 -1.36
CA THR A 32 7.08 -13.13 -0.31
C THR A 32 6.00 -12.09 -0.05
N PRO A 33 4.70 -12.44 -0.03
CA PRO A 33 3.64 -11.47 0.26
C PRO A 33 3.81 -10.82 1.63
N SER A 34 4.00 -9.50 1.68
CA SER A 34 4.04 -8.73 2.92
C SER A 34 3.00 -7.60 2.97
N PHE A 35 2.19 -7.44 1.92
CA PHE A 35 1.18 -6.40 1.81
C PHE A 35 -0.17 -6.89 2.32
N ILE A 36 -0.69 -6.26 3.37
CA ILE A 36 -1.91 -6.64 4.09
C ILE A 36 -2.97 -5.53 3.92
N VAL A 37 -4.19 -5.91 3.55
CA VAL A 37 -5.35 -5.02 3.49
C VAL A 37 -6.38 -5.46 4.50
N ASN A 38 -6.80 -4.53 5.37
CA ASN A 38 -7.85 -4.74 6.35
C ASN A 38 -9.13 -4.03 5.90
N SER A 39 -10.11 -4.81 5.42
CA SER A 39 -11.38 -4.25 4.93
C SER A 39 -12.25 -3.66 6.04
N ALA A 40 -12.13 -4.11 7.29
CA ALA A 40 -12.92 -3.56 8.38
C ALA A 40 -12.38 -2.18 8.81
N LYS A 41 -11.05 -2.03 8.85
CA LYS A 41 -10.38 -0.77 9.17
C LYS A 41 -10.26 0.18 7.98
N GLN A 42 -10.46 -0.32 6.77
CA GLN A 42 -10.23 0.41 5.52
C GLN A 42 -8.79 0.94 5.39
N THR A 43 -7.82 0.11 5.79
CA THR A 43 -6.38 0.45 5.75
C THR A 43 -5.56 -0.66 5.10
N PHE A 44 -4.37 -0.32 4.62
CA PHE A 44 -3.34 -1.25 4.20
C PHE A 44 -2.04 -1.03 4.97
N GLU A 45 -1.20 -2.06 5.03
CA GLU A 45 0.14 -2.00 5.59
C GLU A 45 1.03 -3.02 4.89
N CYS A 46 2.26 -2.64 4.56
CA CYS A 46 3.30 -3.55 4.12
C CYS A 46 4.30 -3.79 5.24
N LEU A 47 4.37 -5.02 5.74
CA LEU A 47 5.29 -5.40 6.80
C LEU A 47 6.76 -5.48 6.36
N GLY A 48 7.02 -5.51 5.04
CA GLY A 48 8.38 -5.56 4.48
C GLY A 48 9.05 -4.19 4.37
N CYS A 49 8.29 -3.15 3.99
CA CYS A 49 8.84 -1.83 3.71
C CYS A 49 8.18 -0.68 4.50
N GLY A 50 7.18 -0.97 5.34
CA GLY A 50 6.54 0.00 6.23
C GLY A 50 5.45 0.87 5.59
N PHE A 51 5.29 0.88 4.27
CA PHE A 51 4.22 1.65 3.62
C PHE A 51 2.85 1.25 4.16
N ASN A 52 2.09 2.24 4.60
CA ASN A 52 0.76 2.06 5.16
C ASN A 52 -0.12 3.27 4.82
N GLY A 53 -1.44 3.11 4.99
CA GLY A 53 -2.40 4.19 4.74
C GLY A 53 -3.80 3.67 4.43
N ASP A 54 -4.64 4.56 3.92
CA ASP A 54 -5.99 4.25 3.45
C ASP A 54 -6.09 4.13 1.91
N ALA A 55 -7.32 4.13 1.39
CA ALA A 55 -7.58 3.99 -0.04
C ALA A 55 -7.12 5.19 -0.88
N ASP A 56 -7.15 6.40 -0.34
CA ASP A 56 -6.71 7.61 -1.03
C ASP A 56 -5.17 7.70 -0.99
N ASP A 57 -4.57 7.40 0.16
CA ASP A 57 -3.11 7.28 0.31
C ASP A 57 -2.52 6.27 -0.70
N PHE A 58 -3.16 5.11 -0.86
CA PHE A 58 -2.73 4.09 -1.83
C PHE A 58 -2.74 4.64 -3.26
N ILE A 59 -3.78 5.39 -3.66
CA ILE A 59 -3.88 5.94 -5.01
C ILE A 59 -2.77 6.95 -5.25
N GLU A 60 -2.54 7.84 -4.29
CA GLU A 60 -1.48 8.85 -4.36
C GLU A 60 -0.10 8.19 -4.50
N MET A 61 0.26 7.32 -3.56
CA MET A 61 1.53 6.59 -3.59
C MET A 61 1.71 5.77 -4.87
N TYR A 62 0.66 5.08 -5.33
CA TYR A 62 0.76 4.26 -6.53
C TYR A 62 1.03 5.11 -7.76
N ASN A 63 0.31 6.23 -7.92
CA ASN A 63 0.52 7.13 -9.05
C ASN A 63 1.93 7.76 -9.01
N ILE A 64 2.41 8.13 -7.82
CA ILE A 64 3.74 8.71 -7.67
C ILE A 64 4.84 7.68 -7.98
N LEU A 65 4.78 6.51 -7.34
CA LEU A 65 5.87 5.53 -7.36
C LEU A 65 5.89 4.67 -8.62
N ASN A 66 4.74 4.46 -9.28
CA ASN A 66 4.64 3.56 -10.43
C ASN A 66 4.37 4.27 -11.76
N ASP A 67 3.67 5.41 -11.75
CA ASP A 67 3.25 6.08 -13.01
C ASP A 67 4.27 7.13 -13.49
N GLY A 68 5.47 7.19 -12.89
CA GLY A 68 6.59 8.01 -13.36
C GLY A 68 6.48 9.51 -13.06
N LEU A 69 5.57 9.91 -12.16
CA LEU A 69 5.49 11.27 -11.65
C LEU A 69 6.77 11.57 -10.83
N SER A 70 7.68 12.33 -11.44
CA SER A 70 9.08 12.40 -11.02
C SER A 70 9.34 13.36 -9.84
N ILE A 71 10.23 12.92 -8.95
CA ILE A 71 10.85 13.59 -7.79
C ILE A 71 9.92 13.80 -6.59
N ILE A 72 9.68 12.71 -5.85
CA ILE A 72 9.35 12.79 -4.42
C ILE A 72 10.64 12.84 -3.62
N THR A 73 10.70 13.72 -2.62
CA THR A 73 11.81 13.73 -1.67
C THR A 73 11.70 12.55 -0.70
N ASN A 74 12.81 12.14 -0.06
CA ASN A 74 12.74 11.14 1.02
C ASN A 74 11.75 11.57 2.12
N ASP A 75 11.66 12.87 2.40
CA ASP A 75 10.70 13.45 3.35
C ASP A 75 9.23 13.20 2.96
N GLU A 76 8.92 13.02 1.67
CA GLU A 76 7.58 12.67 1.21
C GLU A 76 7.31 11.17 1.32
N ILE A 77 8.33 10.32 1.15
CA ILE A 77 8.24 8.88 1.35
C ILE A 77 8.04 8.54 2.84
N ASP A 78 8.77 9.23 3.73
CA ASP A 78 8.73 8.98 5.18
C ASP A 78 7.33 9.24 5.79
N LYS A 79 6.53 10.12 5.18
CA LYS A 79 5.13 10.35 5.56
C LYS A 79 4.29 9.07 5.49
N PHE A 80 4.63 8.17 4.57
CA PHE A 80 3.82 6.98 4.26
C PHE A 80 4.37 5.69 4.89
N THR A 81 5.62 5.67 5.34
CA THR A 81 6.24 4.48 5.98
C THR A 81 6.10 4.47 7.50
N GLY A 82 5.54 5.53 8.09
CA GLY A 82 5.44 5.65 9.55
C GLY A 82 6.80 5.63 10.26
N SER A 83 7.87 5.96 9.54
CA SER A 83 9.20 6.14 10.12
C SER A 83 9.17 7.39 11.00
N THR A 84 8.93 7.20 12.30
CA THR A 84 9.28 8.18 13.32
C THR A 84 10.74 8.57 13.11
N GLN A 85 11.02 9.86 12.92
CA GLN A 85 12.31 10.38 13.35
C GLN A 85 12.48 10.16 14.86
#